data_AF-A0A645E5V6-F1
#
_entry.id   AF-A0A645E5V6-F1
#
_cell.length_a   1.000
_cell.length_b   1.000
_cell.length_c   1.000
_cell.angle_alpha   90.00
_cell.angle_beta   90.00
_cell.angle_gamma   90.00
#
_symmetry.space_group_name_H-M   'P 1'
#
loop_
_entity.id
_entity.type
_entity.pdbx_description
1 polymer ?
#
loop_
_entity_poly.entity_id
_entity_poly.type
_entity_poly.pdbx_seq_one_letter_code
_entity_poly.pdbx_strand_id
1 'polypeptide(L)'
;MISEEKKRLEKFAKVDVKYNRNHFLNNREPEDFEHLIHCGITDDFSMGYADMAGFRLGTCRPVYWINPVKKELTDLTLHHLTIMDVSLSEKRYMFMNVSDALLYCESLISSVEKFHGEISLLWHNNSVEKSVSTYHRKLYKELLNFLHNK
;
A
#
# COMPACT_ATOMS: atom_id res chain seq x y z
N MET A 1 -22.58 0.14 0.03
CA MET A 1 -21.29 0.55 -0.55
C MET A 1 -20.22 -0.56 -0.46
N ILE A 2 -19.48 -0.77 0.64
CA ILE A 2 -18.40 -1.80 0.70
C ILE A 2 -18.93 -3.23 0.47
N SER A 3 -20.00 -3.63 1.17
CA SER A 3 -20.58 -4.98 1.00
C SER A 3 -21.04 -5.25 -0.44
N GLU A 4 -21.54 -4.23 -1.14
CA GLU A 4 -22.01 -4.34 -2.52
C GLU A 4 -20.83 -4.45 -3.50
N GLU A 5 -19.79 -3.62 -3.32
CA GLU A 5 -18.57 -3.69 -4.12
C GLU A 5 -17.84 -5.02 -3.94
N LYS A 6 -17.74 -5.51 -2.69
CA LYS A 6 -17.21 -6.84 -2.36
C LYS A 6 -17.98 -7.92 -3.11
N LYS A 7 -19.30 -7.99 -2.94
CA LYS A 7 -20.16 -8.97 -3.63
C LYS A 7 -20.00 -8.90 -5.15
N ARG A 8 -19.90 -7.69 -5.71
CA ARG A 8 -19.69 -7.50 -7.15
C ARG A 8 -18.33 -8.07 -7.58
N LEU A 9 -17.26 -7.74 -6.87
CA LEU A 9 -15.92 -8.22 -7.18
C LEU A 9 -15.83 -9.74 -7.06
N GLU A 10 -16.34 -10.33 -5.98
CA GLU A 10 -16.37 -11.79 -5.77
C GLU A 10 -17.14 -12.51 -6.87
N LYS A 11 -18.27 -11.94 -7.32
CA LYS A 11 -19.07 -12.50 -8.41
C LYS A 11 -18.27 -12.64 -9.71
N PHE A 12 -17.43 -11.64 -10.03
CA PHE A 12 -16.61 -11.62 -11.25
C PHE A 12 -15.30 -12.39 -11.09
N ALA A 13 -14.61 -12.21 -9.97
CA ALA A 13 -13.30 -12.81 -9.71
C ALA A 13 -13.38 -14.29 -9.27
N LYS A 14 -14.54 -14.75 -8.81
CA LYS A 14 -14.78 -16.12 -8.32
C LYS A 14 -13.89 -16.52 -7.15
N VAL A 15 -13.50 -15.55 -6.34
CA VAL A 15 -12.71 -15.73 -5.11
C VAL A 15 -13.38 -14.97 -3.97
N ASP A 16 -13.19 -15.42 -2.73
CA ASP A 16 -13.57 -14.67 -1.53
C ASP A 16 -12.58 -13.50 -1.35
N VAL A 17 -13.12 -12.28 -1.25
CA VAL A 17 -12.30 -11.08 -1.17
C VAL A 17 -12.05 -10.75 0.29
N LYS A 18 -10.80 -10.88 0.73
CA LYS A 18 -10.39 -10.60 2.11
C LYS A 18 -9.57 -9.32 2.27
N TYR A 19 -9.06 -8.80 1.16
CA TYR A 19 -8.11 -7.69 1.17
C TYR A 19 -8.76 -6.40 0.70
N ASN A 20 -8.36 -5.30 1.32
CA ASN A 20 -8.85 -3.96 1.01
C ASN A 20 -7.71 -2.97 0.76
N ARG A 21 -7.98 -2.00 -0.10
CA ARG A 21 -7.25 -0.73 -0.15
C ARG A 21 -8.23 0.37 -0.53
N ASN A 22 -8.37 1.36 0.32
CA ASN A 22 -9.20 2.54 0.07
C ASN A 22 -8.52 3.45 -0.96
N HIS A 23 -9.26 3.81 -2.00
CA HIS A 23 -8.82 4.83 -2.95
C HIS A 23 -8.55 6.14 -2.19
N PHE A 24 -7.49 6.87 -2.58
CA PHE A 24 -7.00 8.07 -1.90
C PHE A 24 -6.56 7.88 -0.43
N LEU A 25 -6.30 6.64 0.01
CA LEU A 25 -5.87 6.34 1.38
C LEU A 25 -6.88 6.87 2.41
N ASN A 26 -8.16 6.80 2.05
CA ASN A 26 -9.22 7.54 2.72
C ASN A 26 -9.89 6.75 3.87
N ASN A 27 -9.09 6.11 4.70
CA ASN A 27 -9.50 5.50 5.97
C ASN A 27 -9.22 6.50 7.10
N ARG A 28 -10.19 7.35 7.40
CA ARG A 28 -9.99 8.50 8.30
C ARG A 28 -10.59 8.27 9.67
N GLU A 29 -11.69 7.53 9.72
CA GLU A 29 -12.47 7.34 10.94
C GLU A 29 -12.45 5.87 11.40
N PRO A 30 -12.55 5.59 12.70
CA PRO A 30 -12.64 4.22 13.22
C PRO A 30 -13.75 3.39 12.56
N GLU A 31 -14.89 4.01 12.24
CA GLU A 31 -16.03 3.38 11.58
C GLU A 31 -15.68 2.81 10.20
N ASP A 32 -14.71 3.40 9.48
CA ASP A 32 -14.26 2.88 8.18
C ASP A 32 -13.70 1.46 8.34
N PHE A 33 -12.87 1.24 9.35
CA PHE A 33 -12.28 -0.07 9.66
C PHE A 33 -13.32 -1.03 10.23
N GLU A 34 -14.27 -0.56 11.03
CA GLU A 34 -15.38 -1.38 11.48
C GLU A 34 -16.20 -1.90 10.29
N HIS A 35 -16.50 -1.06 9.29
CA HIS A 35 -17.22 -1.50 8.11
C HIS A 35 -16.45 -2.56 7.30
N LEU A 36 -15.11 -2.47 7.24
CA LEU A 36 -14.28 -3.50 6.63
C LEU A 36 -14.44 -4.85 7.36
N ILE A 37 -14.32 -4.84 8.69
CA ILE A 37 -14.47 -6.03 9.53
C ILE A 37 -15.86 -6.66 9.35
N HIS A 38 -16.93 -5.85 9.40
CA HIS A 38 -18.30 -6.35 9.21
C HIS A 38 -18.54 -6.96 7.82
N CYS A 39 -17.77 -6.54 6.81
CA CYS A 39 -17.81 -7.12 5.47
C CYS A 39 -16.93 -8.38 5.33
N GLY A 40 -16.23 -8.79 6.38
CA GLY A 40 -15.33 -9.95 6.39
C GLY A 40 -13.99 -9.69 5.70
N ILE A 41 -13.56 -8.43 5.61
CA ILE A 41 -12.19 -8.04 5.23
C ILE A 41 -11.28 -8.27 6.43
N THR A 42 -10.11 -8.87 6.18
CA THR A 42 -9.12 -9.22 7.21
C THR A 42 -7.83 -8.42 7.08
N ASP A 43 -7.54 -7.85 5.91
CA ASP A 43 -6.27 -7.16 5.65
C ASP A 43 -6.51 -5.85 4.89
N ASP A 44 -5.96 -4.74 5.41
CA ASP A 44 -6.02 -3.42 4.79
C ASP A 44 -4.62 -2.88 4.46
N PHE A 45 -4.44 -2.43 3.21
CA PHE A 45 -3.19 -1.89 2.67
C PHE A 45 -3.28 -0.37 2.46
N SER A 46 -4.18 0.32 3.16
CA SER A 46 -4.42 1.76 2.96
C SER A 46 -3.48 2.65 3.78
N MET A 47 -2.76 2.09 4.76
CA MET A 47 -1.93 2.85 5.70
C MET A 47 -0.61 3.29 5.08
N GLY A 48 -0.65 4.38 4.33
CA GLY A 48 0.51 5.11 3.81
C GLY A 48 0.31 6.62 3.86
N TYR A 49 1.37 7.38 3.57
CA TYR A 49 1.28 8.83 3.33
C TYR A 49 1.17 9.07 1.82
N ALA A 50 0.36 10.04 1.40
CA ALA A 50 0.22 10.36 -0.02
C ALA A 50 1.46 11.07 -0.57
N ASP A 51 2.11 11.89 0.27
CA ASP A 51 3.19 12.80 -0.05
C ASP A 51 4.60 12.25 0.23
N MET A 52 4.70 11.12 0.91
CA MET A 52 5.99 10.53 1.28
C MET A 52 5.93 8.99 1.31
N ALA A 53 6.90 8.34 0.66
CA ALA A 53 7.12 6.91 0.81
C ALA A 53 7.83 6.60 2.14
N GLY A 54 7.40 5.56 2.84
CA GLY A 54 7.92 5.19 4.17
C GLY A 54 6.92 4.39 5.01
N PHE A 55 7.09 4.44 6.34
CA PHE A 55 6.35 3.59 7.28
C PHE A 55 5.34 4.38 8.11
N ARG A 56 4.12 4.60 7.60
CA ARG A 56 3.08 5.34 8.34
C ARG A 56 2.69 4.69 9.67
N LEU A 57 2.78 3.36 9.76
CA LEU A 57 2.53 2.60 10.98
C LEU A 57 3.69 2.65 12.00
N GLY A 58 4.80 3.32 11.67
CA GLY A 58 6.00 3.35 12.52
C GLY A 58 6.78 2.04 12.57
N THR A 59 6.39 1.05 11.77
CA THR A 59 6.99 -0.28 11.69
C THR A 59 6.91 -0.82 10.26
N CYS A 60 7.82 -1.73 9.91
CA CYS A 60 7.78 -2.51 8.67
C CYS A 60 7.06 -3.86 8.83
N ARG A 61 6.43 -4.11 9.99
CA ARG A 61 5.64 -5.32 10.23
C ARG A 61 4.14 -4.99 10.17
N PRO A 62 3.31 -5.88 9.62
CA PRO A 62 1.87 -5.77 9.77
C PRO A 62 1.48 -5.73 11.25
N VAL A 63 0.42 -5.00 11.58
CA VAL A 63 -0.08 -4.85 12.95
C VAL A 63 -1.57 -5.10 13.00
N TYR A 64 -2.06 -5.65 14.10
CA TYR A 64 -3.50 -5.71 14.34
C TYR A 64 -4.03 -4.32 14.68
N TRP A 65 -5.16 -3.95 14.07
CA TRP A 65 -5.82 -2.69 14.37
C TRP A 65 -6.46 -2.76 15.76
N ILE A 66 -6.14 -1.78 16.59
CA ILE A 66 -6.82 -1.51 17.85
C ILE A 66 -7.86 -0.45 17.57
N ASN A 67 -9.13 -0.76 17.84
CA ASN A 67 -10.20 0.21 17.76
C ASN A 67 -10.00 1.25 18.89
N PRO A 68 -9.74 2.53 18.58
CA PRO A 68 -9.40 3.52 19.61
C PRO A 68 -10.63 3.94 20.45
N VAL A 69 -11.84 3.81 19.90
CA VAL A 69 -13.09 4.17 20.58
C VAL A 69 -13.47 3.08 21.56
N LYS A 70 -13.47 1.81 21.11
CA LYS A 70 -13.84 0.64 21.92
C LYS A 70 -12.70 0.13 22.80
N LYS A 71 -11.45 0.50 22.48
CA LYS A 71 -10.22 0.01 23.12
C LYS A 71 -10.06 -1.50 23.02
N GLU A 72 -10.41 -2.04 21.86
CA GLU A 72 -10.43 -3.47 21.58
C GLU A 72 -9.42 -3.80 20.48
N LEU A 73 -8.67 -4.88 20.69
CA LEU A 73 -7.87 -5.50 19.64
C LEU A 73 -8.81 -6.23 18.68
N THR A 74 -8.59 -6.05 17.38
CA THR A 74 -9.40 -6.69 16.33
C THR A 74 -8.56 -7.64 15.49
N ASP A 75 -9.23 -8.51 14.73
CA ASP A 75 -8.57 -9.41 13.76
C ASP A 75 -8.21 -8.70 12.43
N LEU A 76 -8.46 -7.39 12.29
CA LEU A 76 -8.08 -6.64 11.10
C LEU A 76 -6.58 -6.34 11.13
N THR A 77 -5.85 -6.87 10.14
CA THR A 77 -4.43 -6.60 9.96
C THR A 77 -4.23 -5.36 9.10
N LEU A 78 -3.44 -4.41 9.59
CA LEU A 78 -3.00 -3.24 8.85
C LEU A 78 -1.61 -3.49 8.27
N HIS A 79 -1.54 -3.42 6.96
CA HIS A 79 -0.32 -3.45 6.17
C HIS A 79 0.07 -2.02 5.79
N HIS A 80 1.37 -1.75 5.83
CA HIS A 80 1.89 -0.42 5.51
C HIS A 80 2.07 -0.31 4.00
N LEU A 81 1.49 0.73 3.39
CA LEU A 81 1.78 1.08 2.00
C LEU A 81 3.11 1.85 1.97
N THR A 82 4.20 1.13 1.67
CA THR A 82 5.55 1.66 1.82
C THR A 82 5.94 2.59 0.69
N ILE A 83 5.71 2.15 -0.54
CA ILE A 83 6.10 2.87 -1.75
C ILE A 83 4.88 2.99 -2.65
N MET A 84 4.60 4.21 -3.08
CA MET A 84 3.59 4.51 -4.08
C MET A 84 4.23 5.37 -5.17
N ASP A 85 4.09 4.94 -6.42
CA ASP A 85 4.68 5.58 -7.60
C ASP A 85 4.48 7.11 -7.63
N VAL A 86 3.24 7.57 -7.48
CA VAL A 86 2.91 8.99 -7.52
C VAL A 86 3.50 9.78 -6.36
N SER A 87 3.69 9.17 -5.18
CA SER A 87 4.36 9.84 -4.04
C SER A 87 5.79 10.22 -4.40
N LEU A 88 6.48 9.37 -5.16
CA LEU A 88 7.86 9.59 -5.59
C LEU A 88 7.94 10.70 -6.64
N SER A 89 7.06 10.69 -7.65
CA SER A 89 7.25 11.49 -8.87
C SER A 89 6.51 12.83 -8.90
N GLU A 90 5.39 12.95 -8.19
CA GLU A 90 4.51 14.12 -8.32
C GLU A 90 5.16 15.38 -7.74
N LYS A 91 5.00 16.51 -8.44
CA LYS A 91 5.56 17.82 -8.03
C LYS A 91 5.12 18.29 -6.66
N ARG A 92 3.91 17.93 -6.26
CA ARG A 92 3.32 18.28 -4.97
C ARG A 92 3.78 17.38 -3.81
N TYR A 93 4.53 16.32 -4.12
CA TYR A 93 5.00 15.31 -3.17
C TYR A 93 6.54 15.30 -3.19
N MET A 94 7.19 14.14 -3.28
CA MET A 94 8.65 14.05 -3.17
C MET A 94 9.39 14.58 -4.40
N PHE A 95 8.73 14.61 -5.56
CA PHE A 95 9.25 15.13 -6.84
C PHE A 95 10.69 14.67 -7.19
N MET A 96 10.96 13.39 -6.97
CA MET A 96 12.27 12.79 -7.21
C MET A 96 12.52 12.54 -8.69
N ASN A 97 13.78 12.63 -9.11
CA ASN A 97 14.21 12.04 -10.37
C ASN A 97 14.34 10.50 -10.21
N VAL A 98 14.53 9.80 -11.32
CA VAL A 98 14.60 8.32 -11.32
C VAL A 98 15.72 7.76 -10.45
N SER A 99 16.88 8.41 -10.43
CA SER A 99 18.04 7.93 -9.67
C SER A 99 17.81 8.06 -8.16
N ASP A 100 17.29 9.20 -7.73
CA ASP A 100 16.96 9.44 -6.31
C ASP A 100 15.82 8.51 -5.86
N ALA A 101 14.80 8.34 -6.71
CA ALA A 101 13.68 7.45 -6.42
C ALA A 101 14.15 5.98 -6.26
N LEU A 102 15.06 5.51 -7.13
CA LEU A 102 15.62 4.17 -7.04
C LEU A 102 16.38 3.97 -5.73
N LEU A 103 17.35 4.85 -5.43
CA LEU A 103 18.16 4.78 -4.21
C LEU A 103 17.28 4.83 -2.95
N TYR A 104 16.26 5.70 -2.95
CA TYR A 104 15.31 5.80 -1.85
C TYR A 104 14.53 4.50 -1.66
N CYS A 105 13.96 3.93 -2.72
CA CYS A 105 13.24 2.66 -2.67
C CYS A 105 14.13 1.50 -2.21
N GLU A 106 15.37 1.40 -2.72
CA GLU A 106 16.34 0.37 -2.32
C GLU A 106 16.68 0.47 -0.83
N SER A 107 16.78 1.69 -0.28
CA SER A 107 17.01 1.92 1.14
C SER A 107 15.85 1.45 2.01
N LEU A 108 14.61 1.69 1.57
CA LEU A 108 13.40 1.22 2.25
C LEU A 108 13.32 -0.31 2.22
N ILE A 109 13.51 -0.92 1.05
CA ILE A 109 13.50 -2.37 0.87
C ILE A 109 14.58 -3.05 1.73
N SER A 110 15.81 -2.51 1.73
CA SER A 110 16.91 -3.04 2.54
C SER A 110 16.63 -2.89 4.05
N SER A 111 15.92 -1.84 4.46
CA SER A 111 15.47 -1.69 5.85
C SER A 111 14.43 -2.74 6.22
N VAL A 112 13.44 -2.99 5.35
CA VAL A 112 12.44 -4.05 5.56
C VAL A 112 13.12 -5.41 5.71
N GLU A 113 14.04 -5.75 4.80
CA GLU A 113 14.79 -7.01 4.83
C GLU A 113 15.58 -7.16 6.14
N LYS A 114 16.36 -6.12 6.51
CA LYS A 114 17.16 -6.10 7.74
C LYS A 114 16.33 -6.37 9.00
N PHE A 115 15.09 -5.90 9.04
CA PHE A 115 14.20 -6.05 10.18
C PHE A 115 13.15 -7.17 10.01
N HIS A 116 13.28 -7.97 8.96
CA HIS A 116 12.39 -9.08 8.61
C HIS A 116 10.91 -8.67 8.59
N GLY A 117 10.65 -7.55 7.92
CA GLY A 117 9.31 -6.99 7.72
C GLY A 117 8.62 -7.47 6.44
N GLU A 118 7.50 -6.83 6.13
CA GLU A 118 6.79 -6.92 4.86
C GLU A 118 7.09 -5.67 4.03
N ILE A 119 7.02 -5.76 2.70
CA ILE A 119 7.06 -4.59 1.81
C ILE A 119 5.78 -4.55 0.96
N SER A 120 5.12 -3.41 0.90
CA SER A 120 3.97 -3.19 0.01
C SER A 120 4.23 -2.04 -0.95
N LEU A 121 4.04 -2.31 -2.25
CA LEU A 121 4.30 -1.40 -3.35
C LEU A 121 3.01 -1.14 -4.14
N LEU A 122 2.67 0.12 -4.40
CA LEU A 122 1.54 0.52 -5.23
C LEU A 122 2.01 1.21 -6.50
N TRP A 123 1.53 0.68 -7.63
CA TRP A 123 1.78 1.22 -8.97
C TRP A 123 0.46 1.41 -9.69
N HIS A 124 0.27 2.58 -10.30
CA HIS A 124 -0.90 2.81 -11.14
C HIS A 124 -0.64 2.29 -12.56
N ASN A 125 -1.63 1.62 -13.14
CA ASN A 125 -1.52 1.02 -14.48
C ASN A 125 -1.14 2.03 -15.57
N ASN A 126 -1.67 3.25 -15.48
CA ASN A 126 -1.34 4.36 -16.38
C ASN A 126 0.09 4.86 -16.18
N SER A 127 0.65 4.83 -14.97
CA SER A 127 2.05 5.21 -14.72
C SER A 127 3.02 4.23 -15.38
N VAL A 128 2.72 2.93 -15.36
CA VAL A 128 3.62 1.87 -15.85
C VAL A 128 3.36 1.44 -17.30
N GLU A 129 2.42 2.09 -17.99
CA GLU A 129 2.12 1.82 -19.41
C GLU A 129 3.36 2.06 -20.31
N LYS A 130 3.47 1.32 -21.42
CA LYS A 130 4.62 1.41 -22.34
C LYS A 130 4.77 2.77 -23.02
N SER A 131 3.65 3.45 -23.27
CA SER A 131 3.56 4.69 -24.07
C SER A 131 3.86 5.95 -23.24
N VAL A 132 3.90 5.83 -21.91
CA VAL A 132 3.99 6.96 -21.00
C VAL A 132 5.44 7.37 -20.80
N SER A 133 5.72 8.66 -20.93
CA SER A 133 7.07 9.25 -20.89
C SER A 133 7.68 9.38 -19.48
N THR A 134 7.04 8.82 -18.46
CA THR A 134 7.51 8.87 -17.07
C THR A 134 8.54 7.78 -16.78
N TYR A 135 9.30 7.92 -15.70
CA TYR A 135 10.29 6.91 -15.31
C TYR A 135 9.69 5.67 -14.64
N HIS A 136 8.39 5.66 -14.30
CA HIS A 136 7.78 4.64 -13.45
C HIS A 136 7.95 3.22 -13.96
N ARG A 137 7.77 2.99 -15.27
CA ARG A 137 7.94 1.64 -15.85
C ARG A 137 9.39 1.14 -15.72
N LYS A 138 10.37 2.04 -15.82
CA LYS A 138 11.79 1.71 -15.63
C LYS A 138 12.04 1.38 -14.16
N LEU A 139 11.64 2.26 -13.26
CA LEU A 139 11.80 2.07 -11.81
C LEU A 139 11.13 0.79 -11.31
N TYR A 140 9.90 0.49 -11.76
CA TYR A 140 9.20 -0.75 -11.42
C TYR A 140 10.03 -1.99 -11.77
N LYS A 141 10.63 -2.04 -12.96
CA LYS A 141 11.48 -3.16 -13.38
C LYS A 141 12.77 -3.25 -12.55
N GLU A 142 13.41 -2.12 -12.29
CA GLU A 142 14.64 -2.07 -11.48
C GLU A 142 14.38 -2.60 -10.07
N LEU A 143 13.26 -2.20 -9.44
CA LEU A 143 12.87 -2.67 -8.11
C LEU A 143 12.52 -4.17 -8.10
N LEU A 144 11.83 -4.68 -9.12
CA LEU A 144 11.59 -6.13 -9.23
C LEU A 144 12.89 -6.93 -9.34
N ASN A 145 13.85 -6.44 -10.13
CA ASN A 145 15.17 -7.07 -10.24
C ASN A 145 15.93 -7.01 -8.91
N PHE A 146 15.88 -5.87 -8.21
CA PHE A 146 16.50 -5.71 -6.91
C PHE A 146 15.92 -6.68 -5.87
N LEU A 147 14.58 -6.80 -5.83
CA LEU A 147 13.88 -7.75 -4.96
C LEU A 147 14.18 -9.21 -5.30
N HIS A 148 14.32 -9.56 -6.58
CA HIS A 148 14.63 -10.92 -7.01
C HIS A 148 16.02 -11.41 -6.56
N ASN A 149 16.96 -10.48 -6.38
CA ASN A 149 18.34 -10.78 -6.01
C ASN A 149 18.58 -10.82 -4.49
N LYS A 150 17.53 -10.71 -3.67
CA LYS A 150 17.56 -10.83 -2.21
C LYS A 150 16.99 -12.18 -1.78
#